data_AF-A0A966JZX0-F1
#
_entry.id   AF-A0A966JZX0-F1
#
_cell.length_a   1.000
_cell.length_b   1.000
_cell.length_c   1.000
_cell.angle_alpha   90.00
_cell.angle_beta   90.00
_cell.angle_gamma   90.00
#
_symmetry.space_group_name_H-M   'P 1'
#
loop_
_entity.id
_entity.type
_entity.pdbx_description
1 polymer ?
#
loop_
_entity_poly.entity_id
_entity_poly.type
_entity_poly.pdbx_seq_one_letter_code
_entity_poly.pdbx_strand_id
1 'polypeptide(L)'
;MRSFERYLSLWVALCIVIGVFLGQSFPVPVQAIGGLTFAQVNLPLGVLIWMMIIPMLLKVDFSSLSELKRHWRGIGITLFINWAVKPFSMALLAWIFIRHLFSAYLPEHQLDSYIAGLILLAAAPCTAMVFVWSRLTHGDPLFTLSQVALNDL
;
A
#
# COMPACT_ATOMS: atom_id res chain seq x y z
N MET A 1 -20.42 -0.78 16.47
CA MET A 1 -19.39 -1.45 15.66
C MET A 1 -19.90 -2.85 15.34
N ARG A 2 -20.17 -3.16 14.07
CA ARG A 2 -20.61 -4.50 13.65
C ARG A 2 -19.52 -5.51 14.02
N SER A 3 -19.89 -6.76 14.35
CA SER A 3 -18.93 -7.82 14.73
C SER A 3 -17.78 -8.00 13.72
N PHE A 4 -18.00 -7.65 12.45
CA PHE A 4 -16.98 -7.66 11.39
C PHE A 4 -15.84 -6.66 11.61
N GLU A 5 -16.12 -5.41 11.99
CA GLU A 5 -15.10 -4.37 12.21
C GLU A 5 -14.18 -4.74 13.36
N ARG A 6 -14.73 -5.36 14.42
CA ARG A 6 -13.99 -5.76 15.62
C ARG A 6 -13.01 -6.91 15.35
N TYR A 7 -13.34 -7.82 14.44
CA TYR A 7 -12.52 -9.00 14.13
C TYR A 7 -11.84 -8.91 12.75
N LEU A 8 -11.74 -7.71 12.16
CA LEU A 8 -11.19 -7.51 10.82
C LEU A 8 -9.80 -8.12 10.67
N SER A 9 -8.91 -7.94 11.64
CA SER A 9 -7.55 -8.52 11.62
C SER A 9 -7.57 -10.05 11.59
N LEU A 10 -8.50 -10.69 12.32
CA LEU A 10 -8.66 -12.15 12.29
C LEU A 10 -9.20 -12.62 10.93
N TRP A 11 -10.17 -11.91 10.36
CA TRP A 11 -10.69 -12.21 9.03
C TRP A 11 -9.61 -12.09 7.96
N VAL A 12 -8.80 -11.03 8.00
CA VAL A 12 -7.66 -10.84 7.09
C VAL A 12 -6.67 -11.98 7.23
N ALA A 13 -6.28 -12.35 8.46
CA ALA A 13 -5.38 -13.47 8.70
C ALA A 13 -5.95 -14.80 8.17
N LEU A 14 -7.25 -15.06 8.42
CA LEU A 14 -7.93 -16.25 7.92
C LEU A 14 -7.94 -16.29 6.38
N CYS A 15 -8.25 -15.17 5.72
CA CYS A 15 -8.23 -15.08 4.26
C CYS A 15 -6.83 -15.32 3.68
N ILE A 16 -5.77 -14.83 4.34
CA ILE A 16 -4.38 -15.10 3.95
C ILE A 16 -4.07 -16.60 4.04
N VAL A 17 -4.38 -17.23 5.18
CA VAL A 17 -4.11 -18.67 5.39
C VAL A 17 -4.86 -19.53 4.38
N ILE A 18 -6.16 -19.29 4.21
CA ILE A 18 -7.00 -20.02 3.24
C ILE A 18 -6.48 -19.78 1.82
N GLY A 19 -6.14 -18.53 1.47
CA GLY A 19 -5.61 -18.19 0.15
C GLY A 19 -4.29 -18.88 -0.17
N VAL A 20 -3.36 -18.94 0.78
CA VAL A 20 -2.08 -19.66 0.61
C VAL A 20 -2.31 -21.16 0.47
N PHE A 21 -3.18 -21.74 1.29
CA PHE A 21 -3.47 -23.17 1.25
C PHE A 21 -4.12 -23.58 -0.08
N LEU A 22 -5.11 -22.82 -0.55
CA LEU A 22 -5.72 -23.02 -1.87
C LEU A 22 -4.72 -22.79 -3.00
N GLY A 23 -3.85 -21.78 -2.86
CA GLY A 23 -2.77 -21.46 -3.79
C GLY A 23 -1.79 -22.61 -4.02
N GLN A 24 -1.41 -23.30 -2.94
CA GLN A 24 -0.51 -24.46 -3.00
C GLN A 24 -1.21 -25.75 -3.43
N SER A 25 -2.49 -25.93 -3.06
CA SER A 25 -3.26 -27.14 -3.37
C SER A 25 -3.75 -27.18 -4.83
N PHE A 26 -4.02 -26.02 -5.44
CA PHE A 26 -4.50 -25.89 -6.81
C PHE A 26 -3.66 -24.89 -7.61
N PRO A 27 -2.39 -25.22 -7.94
CA PRO A 27 -1.48 -24.29 -8.62
C PRO A 27 -1.91 -23.98 -10.06
N VAL A 28 -2.58 -24.90 -10.75
CA VAL A 28 -2.97 -24.75 -12.17
C VAL A 28 -3.96 -23.59 -12.39
N PRO A 29 -5.12 -23.50 -11.69
CA PRO A 29 -6.02 -22.36 -11.87
C PRO A 29 -5.42 -21.03 -11.38
N VAL A 30 -4.57 -21.06 -10.35
CA VAL A 30 -3.91 -19.86 -9.80
C VAL A 30 -2.88 -19.31 -10.79
N GLN A 31 -2.10 -20.19 -11.42
CA GLN A 31 -1.19 -19.83 -12.50
C GLN A 31 -1.94 -19.42 -13.77
N ALA A 32 -3.13 -19.99 -14.05
CA ALA A 32 -3.96 -19.54 -15.17
C ALA A 32 -4.46 -18.10 -14.96
N ILE A 33 -4.89 -17.76 -13.74
CA ILE A 33 -5.28 -16.38 -13.37
C ILE A 33 -4.06 -15.45 -13.40
N GLY A 34 -2.89 -15.91 -12.92
CA GLY A 34 -1.62 -15.19 -12.99
C GLY A 34 -1.01 -15.10 -14.39
N GLY A 35 -1.44 -15.96 -15.31
CA GLY A 35 -1.05 -15.98 -16.72
C GLY A 35 -1.92 -15.08 -17.60
N LEU A 36 -3.05 -14.58 -17.07
CA LEU A 36 -3.83 -13.47 -17.66
C LEU A 36 -3.10 -12.12 -17.46
N THR A 37 -1.80 -12.13 -17.73
CA THR A 37 -0.93 -10.96 -17.76
C THR A 37 -0.97 -10.35 -19.15
N PHE A 38 -1.47 -9.11 -19.25
CA PHE A 38 -1.25 -8.28 -20.42
C PHE A 38 -0.20 -7.24 -20.04
N ALA A 39 0.93 -7.19 -20.77
CA ALA A 39 2.04 -6.28 -20.49
C ALA A 39 2.58 -6.33 -19.05
N GLN A 40 2.83 -7.54 -18.50
CA GLN A 40 3.33 -7.76 -17.12
C GLN A 40 2.35 -7.37 -15.99
N VAL A 41 1.11 -6.99 -16.31
CA VAL A 41 0.08 -6.65 -15.31
C VAL A 41 -1.01 -7.71 -15.32
N ASN A 42 -1.26 -8.31 -14.15
CA ASN A 42 -2.37 -9.24 -13.93
C ASN A 42 -3.70 -8.52 -14.12
N LEU A 43 -4.42 -8.80 -15.22
CA LEU A 43 -5.70 -8.15 -15.53
C LEU A 43 -6.72 -8.25 -14.38
N PRO A 44 -6.92 -9.42 -13.74
CA PRO A 44 -7.87 -9.54 -12.63
C PRO A 44 -7.50 -8.65 -11.43
N LEU A 45 -6.20 -8.59 -11.10
CA LEU A 45 -5.69 -7.75 -10.03
C LEU A 45 -5.85 -6.27 -10.37
N GLY A 46 -5.57 -5.89 -11.62
CA GLY A 46 -5.75 -4.52 -12.11
C GLY A 46 -7.19 -4.03 -11.96
N VAL A 47 -8.17 -4.85 -12.34
CA VAL A 47 -9.60 -4.53 -12.17
C VAL A 47 -9.98 -4.34 -10.71
N LEU A 48 -9.51 -5.24 -9.82
CA LEU A 48 -9.75 -5.14 -8.38
C LEU A 48 -9.17 -3.84 -7.78
N ILE A 49 -7.93 -3.50 -8.15
CA ILE A 49 -7.29 -2.26 -7.71
C ILE A 49 -8.06 -1.04 -8.24
N TRP A 50 -8.47 -1.04 -9.51
CA TRP A 50 -9.27 0.05 -10.09
C TRP A 50 -10.62 0.22 -9.40
N MET A 51 -11.30 -0.87 -9.08
CA MET A 51 -12.55 -0.87 -8.31
C MET A 51 -12.36 -0.27 -6.91
N MET A 52 -11.18 -0.42 -6.31
CA MET A 52 -10.84 0.18 -5.02
C MET A 52 -10.48 1.67 -5.12
N ILE A 53 -9.79 2.08 -6.20
CA ILE A 53 -9.33 3.47 -6.39
C ILE A 53 -10.48 4.42 -6.75
N ILE A 54 -11.39 4.03 -7.66
CA ILE A 54 -12.54 4.87 -8.08
C ILE A 54 -13.31 5.50 -6.90
N PRO A 55 -13.82 4.72 -5.93
CA PRO A 55 -14.68 5.27 -4.88
C PRO A 55 -13.93 6.24 -3.95
N MET A 56 -12.61 6.16 -3.89
CA MET A 56 -11.80 7.10 -3.14
C MET A 56 -11.60 8.41 -3.91
N LEU A 57 -11.27 8.34 -5.21
CA LEU A 57 -11.11 9.53 -6.06
C LEU A 57 -12.38 10.38 -6.10
N LEU A 58 -13.56 9.75 -6.15
CA LEU A 58 -14.85 10.44 -6.11
C LEU A 58 -15.15 11.16 -4.79
N LYS A 59 -14.44 10.81 -3.70
CA LYS A 59 -14.59 11.45 -2.39
C LYS A 59 -13.62 12.60 -2.17
N VAL A 60 -12.70 12.85 -3.10
CA VAL A 60 -11.77 13.98 -3.01
C VAL A 60 -12.54 15.26 -3.33
N ASP A 61 -12.64 16.15 -2.34
CA ASP A 61 -13.23 17.47 -2.53
C ASP A 61 -12.13 18.48 -2.92
N PHE A 62 -12.25 19.04 -4.12
CA PHE A 62 -11.31 20.03 -4.66
C PHE A 62 -11.39 21.38 -3.95
N SER A 63 -12.49 21.68 -3.25
CA SER A 63 -12.62 22.89 -2.42
C SER A 63 -11.61 22.88 -1.26
N SER A 64 -11.45 21.72 -0.61
CA SER A 64 -10.49 21.50 0.48
C SER A 64 -9.02 21.64 0.04
N LEU A 65 -8.69 21.48 -1.25
CA LEU A 65 -7.33 21.74 -1.77
C LEU A 65 -6.90 23.20 -1.59
N SER A 66 -7.85 24.13 -1.56
CA SER A 66 -7.55 25.54 -1.31
C SER A 66 -7.09 25.77 0.14
N GLU A 67 -7.63 25.02 1.10
CA GLU A 67 -7.25 25.10 2.51
C GLU A 67 -5.86 24.48 2.78
N LEU A 68 -5.45 23.50 1.97
CA LEU A 68 -4.09 22.95 2.04
C LEU A 68 -3.02 24.01 1.81
N LYS A 69 -3.28 25.03 0.95
CA LYS A 69 -2.33 26.14 0.78
C LYS A 69 -2.07 26.90 2.08
N ARG A 70 -3.06 26.97 2.96
CA ARG A 70 -2.93 27.62 4.28
C ARG A 70 -2.02 26.82 5.22
N HIS A 71 -1.78 25.53 4.94
CA HIS A 71 -0.98 24.62 5.77
C HIS A 71 0.26 24.08 5.02
N TRP A 72 0.82 24.88 4.12
CA TRP A 72 1.94 24.50 3.25
C TRP A 72 3.18 23.96 3.99
N ARG A 73 3.49 24.49 5.19
CA ARG A 73 4.61 24.02 6.00
C ARG A 73 4.45 22.57 6.44
N GLY A 74 3.24 22.18 6.85
CA GLY A 74 2.93 20.81 7.26
C GLY A 74 3.02 19.84 6.08
N ILE A 75 2.46 20.23 4.94
CA ILE A 75 2.50 19.43 3.70
C ILE A 75 3.94 19.26 3.20
N GLY A 76 4.74 20.32 3.24
CA GLY A 76 6.15 20.27 2.85
C GLY A 76 6.97 19.29 3.70
N ILE A 77 6.74 19.26 5.01
CA ILE A 77 7.37 18.28 5.90
C ILE A 77 6.92 16.86 5.55
N THR A 78 5.61 16.65 5.34
CA THR A 78 5.07 15.34 4.98
C THR A 78 5.62 14.82 3.65
N LEU A 79 5.66 15.66 2.61
CA LEU A 79 6.25 15.33 1.32
C LEU A 79 7.74 15.01 1.46
N PHE A 80 8.49 15.83 2.19
CA PHE A 80 9.90 15.57 2.44
C PHE A 80 10.13 14.23 3.14
N ILE A 81 9.36 13.94 4.19
CA ILE A 81 9.47 12.65 4.89
C ILE A 81 9.07 11.49 3.96
N ASN A 82 7.99 11.63 3.18
CA ASN A 82 7.50 10.55 2.33
C ASN A 82 8.41 10.26 1.13
N TRP A 83 8.99 11.29 0.51
CA TRP A 83 9.79 11.13 -0.70
C TRP A 83 11.30 11.07 -0.44
N ALA A 84 11.82 11.74 0.61
CA ALA A 84 13.25 11.79 0.90
C ALA A 84 13.67 10.92 2.09
N VAL A 85 12.82 10.76 3.12
CA VAL A 85 13.21 9.97 4.29
C VAL A 85 12.80 8.51 4.13
N LYS A 86 11.52 8.24 3.83
CA LYS A 86 10.98 6.88 3.76
C LYS A 86 11.67 5.94 2.75
N PRO A 87 11.82 6.27 1.46
CA PRO A 87 12.39 5.32 0.50
C PRO A 87 13.87 5.04 0.79
N PHE A 88 14.62 6.04 1.26
CA PHE A 88 16.03 5.88 1.58
C PHE A 88 16.25 5.09 2.88
N SER A 89 15.47 5.38 3.92
CA SER A 89 15.49 4.57 5.14
C SER A 89 15.03 3.14 4.87
N MET A 90 14.03 2.94 4.02
CA MET A 90 13.63 1.60 3.60
C MET A 90 14.69 0.90 2.77
N ALA A 91 15.39 1.60 1.88
CA ALA A 91 16.50 1.04 1.11
C ALA A 91 17.64 0.58 2.05
N LEU A 92 17.98 1.40 3.06
CA LEU A 92 18.97 1.04 4.07
C LEU A 92 18.52 -0.20 4.87
N LEU A 93 17.28 -0.21 5.36
CA LEU A 93 16.73 -1.34 6.11
C LEU A 93 16.66 -2.60 5.24
N ALA A 94 16.16 -2.50 4.02
CA ALA A 94 16.10 -3.60 3.07
C ALA A 94 17.51 -4.14 2.77
N TRP A 95 18.51 -3.28 2.61
CA TRP A 95 19.90 -3.70 2.43
C TRP A 95 20.41 -4.49 3.64
N ILE A 96 20.27 -3.97 4.87
CA ILE A 96 20.72 -4.66 6.10
C ILE A 96 20.00 -6.01 6.26
N PHE A 97 18.68 -6.02 6.16
CA PHE A 97 17.89 -7.21 6.45
C PHE A 97 18.00 -8.26 5.33
N ILE A 98 17.89 -7.86 4.06
CA ILE A 98 17.88 -8.81 2.93
C ILE A 98 19.30 -9.29 2.59
N ARG A 99 20.32 -8.41 2.57
CA ARG A 99 21.68 -8.81 2.17
C ARG A 99 22.56 -9.31 3.33
N HIS A 100 22.30 -8.94 4.58
CA HIS A 100 23.11 -9.39 5.71
C HIS A 100 22.41 -10.38 6.63
N LEU A 101 21.18 -10.09 7.07
CA LEU A 101 20.52 -10.93 8.08
C LEU A 101 19.83 -12.17 7.49
N PHE A 102 19.14 -12.00 6.35
CA PHE A 102 18.33 -13.05 5.73
C PHE A 102 18.93 -13.61 4.44
N SER A 103 20.14 -13.22 4.06
CA SER A 103 20.78 -13.69 2.83
C SER A 103 20.87 -15.21 2.72
N ALA A 104 21.08 -15.91 3.84
CA ALA A 104 21.12 -17.37 3.88
C ALA A 104 19.75 -18.06 3.67
N TYR A 105 18.65 -17.34 3.86
CA TYR A 105 17.28 -17.87 3.74
C TYR A 105 16.59 -17.48 2.42
N LEU A 106 17.19 -16.58 1.63
CA LEU A 106 16.61 -16.09 0.38
C LEU A 106 17.43 -16.52 -0.84
N PRO A 107 16.78 -16.73 -2.00
CA PRO A 107 17.49 -17.02 -3.24
C PRO A 107 18.37 -15.84 -3.67
N GLU A 108 19.68 -16.08 -3.87
CA GLU A 108 20.65 -15.02 -4.19
C GLU A 108 20.27 -14.19 -5.43
N HIS A 109 19.69 -14.84 -6.44
CA HIS A 109 19.27 -14.20 -7.69
C HIS A 109 18.05 -13.27 -7.57
N GLN A 110 17.33 -13.30 -6.44
CA GLN A 110 16.12 -12.47 -6.21
C GLN A 110 16.32 -11.37 -5.17
N LEU A 111 17.47 -11.31 -4.50
CA LEU A 111 17.72 -10.33 -3.42
C LEU A 111 17.48 -8.89 -3.89
N ASP A 112 17.91 -8.55 -5.09
CA ASP A 112 17.69 -7.22 -5.67
C ASP A 112 16.21 -6.95 -5.97
N SER A 113 15.48 -7.95 -6.45
CA SER A 113 14.03 -7.87 -6.66
C SER A 113 13.27 -7.68 -5.35
N TYR A 114 13.69 -8.36 -4.27
CA TYR A 114 13.10 -8.17 -2.94
C TYR A 114 13.37 -6.78 -2.38
N ILE A 115 14.60 -6.28 -2.50
CA ILE A 115 14.95 -4.91 -2.08
C ILE A 115 14.16 -3.89 -2.88
N ALA A 116 14.09 -4.03 -4.20
CA ALA A 116 13.29 -3.16 -5.06
C ALA A 116 11.81 -3.18 -4.66
N GLY A 117 11.25 -4.37 -4.42
CA GLY A 117 9.86 -4.52 -3.95
C GLY A 117 9.60 -3.83 -2.61
N LEU A 118 10.52 -3.93 -1.66
CA LEU A 118 10.43 -3.26 -0.36
C LEU A 118 10.49 -1.73 -0.48
N ILE A 119 11.36 -1.21 -1.34
CA ILE A 119 11.46 0.23 -1.61
C ILE A 119 10.18 0.74 -2.28
N LEU A 120 9.65 0.01 -3.28
CA LEU A 120 8.40 0.35 -3.95
C LEU A 120 7.21 0.34 -2.98
N LEU A 121 7.16 -0.64 -2.06
CA LEU A 121 6.13 -0.72 -1.03
C LEU A 121 6.20 0.45 -0.05
N ALA A 122 7.41 0.93 0.29
CA ALA A 122 7.57 2.07 1.19
C ALA A 122 7.25 3.41 0.52
N ALA A 123 7.48 3.53 -0.79
CA ALA A 123 7.06 4.68 -1.57
C ALA A 123 5.54 4.71 -1.78
N ALA A 124 4.88 3.53 -1.77
CA ALA A 124 3.45 3.43 -1.95
C ALA A 124 2.67 4.09 -0.80
N PRO A 125 1.85 5.10 -1.08
CA PRO A 125 1.04 5.78 -0.07
C PRO A 125 -0.19 4.94 0.33
N CYS A 126 -0.54 4.96 1.61
CA CYS A 126 -1.69 4.22 2.13
C CYS A 126 -2.89 5.14 2.40
N THR A 127 -3.75 5.28 1.41
CA THR A 127 -4.89 6.21 1.46
C THR A 127 -6.01 5.79 2.42
N ALA A 128 -6.40 4.51 2.36
CA ALA A 128 -7.51 3.98 3.15
C ALA A 128 -7.22 3.97 4.65
N MET A 129 -6.00 3.61 5.04
CA MET A 129 -5.64 3.51 6.46
C MET A 129 -5.55 4.90 7.10
N VAL A 130 -4.97 5.87 6.38
CA VAL A 130 -4.87 7.26 6.83
C VAL A 130 -6.27 7.87 7.05
N PHE A 131 -7.24 7.55 6.20
CA PHE A 131 -8.64 7.96 6.39
C PHE A 131 -9.26 7.40 7.69
N VAL A 132 -9.02 6.11 7.98
CA VAL A 132 -9.51 5.47 9.21
C VAL A 132 -8.85 6.09 10.43
N TRP A 133 -7.52 6.27 10.42
CA TRP A 133 -6.80 6.92 11.52
C TRP A 133 -7.29 8.34 11.78
N SER A 134 -7.48 9.12 10.71
CA SER A 134 -8.01 10.49 10.82
C SER A 134 -9.38 10.50 11.51
N ARG A 135 -10.28 9.57 11.14
CA ARG A 135 -11.56 9.42 11.85
C ARG A 135 -11.40 9.03 13.31
N LEU A 136 -10.48 8.11 13.63
CA LEU A 136 -10.24 7.66 15.01
C LEU A 136 -9.65 8.77 15.90
N THR A 137 -8.83 9.65 15.33
CA THR A 137 -8.22 10.78 16.04
C THR A 137 -9.10 12.03 16.01
N HIS A 138 -10.35 11.94 15.56
CA HIS A 138 -11.27 13.08 15.39
C HIS A 138 -10.71 14.21 14.50
N GLY A 139 -9.88 13.85 13.52
CA GLY A 139 -9.39 14.76 12.48
C GLY A 139 -10.41 14.96 11.36
N ASP A 140 -10.06 15.80 10.38
CA ASP A 140 -10.82 15.98 9.15
C ASP A 140 -10.37 14.95 8.09
N PRO A 141 -11.19 13.92 7.78
CA PRO A 141 -10.79 12.87 6.86
C PRO A 141 -10.72 13.35 5.40
N LEU A 142 -11.52 14.35 5.01
CA LEU A 142 -11.51 14.90 3.65
C LEU A 142 -10.25 15.71 3.40
N PHE A 143 -9.88 16.57 4.36
CA PHE A 143 -8.61 17.29 4.34
C PHE A 143 -7.42 16.32 4.31
N THR A 144 -7.48 15.24 5.08
CA THR A 144 -6.41 14.21 5.11
C THR A 144 -6.34 13.45 3.78
N LEU A 145 -7.48 13.12 3.16
CA LEU A 145 -7.51 12.51 1.83
C LEU A 145 -6.88 13.43 0.77
N SER A 146 -7.15 14.72 0.81
CA SER A 146 -6.54 15.70 -0.09
C SER A 146 -5.02 15.85 0.15
N GLN A 147 -4.53 15.69 1.39
CA GLN A 147 -3.10 15.61 1.69
C GLN A 147 -2.44 14.37 1.08
N VAL A 148 -3.10 13.21 1.18
CA VAL A 148 -2.59 11.98 0.57
C VAL A 148 -2.63 12.10 -0.96
N ALA A 149 -3.72 12.60 -1.54
CA ALA A 149 -3.80 12.81 -2.99
C ALA A 149 -2.67 13.72 -3.53
N LEU A 150 -2.26 14.74 -2.77
CA LEU A 150 -1.11 15.59 -3.10
C LEU A 150 0.24 14.87 -2.98
N ASN A 151 0.35 13.87 -2.11
CA ASN A 151 1.55 13.05 -1.96
C ASN A 151 1.63 11.95 -3.03
N ASP A 152 0.50 11.57 -3.62
CA ASP A 152 0.34 10.55 -4.64
C ASP A 152 0.49 11.09 -6.08
N LEU A 153 0.37 12.42 -6.25
CA LEU A 153 0.58 13.18 -7.48
C LEU A 153 2.08 13.33 -7.81
#